data_AF-F3GKJ7-F1
#
_entry.id   AF-F3GKJ7-F1
#
_cell.length_a   1.000
_cell.length_b   1.000
_cell.length_c   1.000
_cell.angle_alpha   90.00
_cell.angle_beta   90.00
_cell.angle_gamma   90.00
#
_symmetry.space_group_name_H-M   'P 1'
#
loop_
_entity.id
_entity.type
_entity.pdbx_description
1 polymer ?
#
loop_
_entity_poly.entity_id
_entity_poly.type
_entity_poly.pdbx_seq_one_letter_code
_entity_poly.pdbx_strand_id
1 'polypeptide(L)'
;MQLTAAILGADDVLKVIDQGADDTTNAVSIRRFFARTAGIATTERTPEATVIQTRHRIPETPLHADQIMVYQVPIPEPLRFIEPSETETRTMHALDDYGVMHVKLYEDIATFGHIATSYAYPVMVDERYVMDPSPIPKFDNPKLHMSPALMLFGAGREKRLYAVPPYTQVVSLDFEDHPFEVQRWEQCCAICGSH
;
A
#
# COMPACT_ATOMS: atom_id res chain seq x y z
N MET A 1 3.24 7.87 -10.76
CA MET A 1 3.69 8.64 -11.95
C MET A 1 5.13 8.31 -12.29
N GLN A 2 6.16 8.74 -11.53
CA GLN A 2 7.56 8.51 -11.92
C GLN A 2 7.94 7.02 -12.04
N LEU A 3 7.59 6.19 -11.06
CA LEU A 3 7.83 4.74 -11.11
C LEU A 3 7.17 4.10 -12.34
N THR A 4 5.88 4.35 -12.53
CA THR A 4 5.11 3.87 -13.70
C THR A 4 5.78 4.26 -15.02
N ALA A 5 6.22 5.51 -15.15
CA ALA A 5 6.91 5.98 -16.35
C ALA A 5 8.27 5.29 -16.57
N ALA A 6 8.93 4.83 -15.51
CA ALA A 6 10.23 4.16 -15.59
C ALA A 6 10.13 2.67 -15.92
N ILE A 7 8.99 2.03 -15.65
CA ILE A 7 8.81 0.58 -15.82
C ILE A 7 7.91 0.19 -16.99
N LEU A 8 7.05 1.09 -17.47
CA LEU A 8 6.14 0.79 -18.58
C LEU A 8 6.90 0.47 -19.87
N GLY A 9 6.64 -0.70 -20.44
CA GLY A 9 6.97 -1.12 -21.79
C GLY A 9 5.84 -0.88 -22.78
N ALA A 10 6.09 -1.14 -24.07
CA ALA A 10 5.11 -0.91 -25.14
C ALA A 10 3.93 -1.91 -25.13
N ASP A 11 4.17 -3.11 -24.61
CA ASP A 11 3.17 -4.20 -24.56
C ASP A 11 2.39 -4.24 -23.24
N ASP A 12 2.66 -3.30 -22.33
CA ASP A 12 1.96 -3.24 -21.05
C ASP A 12 0.50 -2.80 -21.20
N VAL A 13 -0.33 -3.25 -20.27
CA VAL A 13 -1.72 -2.81 -20.11
C VAL A 13 -1.83 -2.12 -18.76
N LEU A 14 -2.04 -0.81 -18.78
CA LEU A 14 -2.07 0.02 -17.58
C LEU A 14 -3.49 0.12 -17.01
N LYS A 15 -3.64 -0.26 -15.73
CA LYS A 15 -4.80 0.12 -14.90
C LYS A 15 -4.39 1.22 -13.92
N VAL A 16 -5.27 2.20 -13.71
CA VAL A 16 -5.04 3.27 -12.73
C VAL A 16 -6.28 3.44 -11.87
N ILE A 17 -6.12 3.33 -10.55
CA ILE A 17 -7.20 3.49 -9.58
C ILE A 17 -6.83 4.51 -8.49
N ASP A 18 -7.83 5.21 -7.98
CA ASP A 18 -7.76 6.05 -6.77
C ASP A 18 -9.01 5.73 -5.93
N GLN A 19 -8.84 5.49 -4.64
CA GLN A 19 -9.90 4.99 -3.75
C GLN A 19 -10.56 3.67 -4.23
N GLY A 20 -9.87 2.92 -5.09
CA GLY A 20 -10.37 1.68 -5.68
C GLY A 20 -11.20 1.86 -6.95
N ALA A 21 -11.37 3.09 -7.44
CA ALA A 21 -12.15 3.40 -8.64
C ALA A 21 -11.28 3.97 -9.77
N ASP A 22 -11.59 3.55 -11.00
CA ASP A 22 -10.91 3.98 -12.22
C ASP A 22 -11.38 5.35 -12.74
N ASP A 23 -12.55 5.83 -12.31
CA ASP A 23 -13.26 7.01 -12.82
C ASP A 23 -13.07 8.27 -11.97
N THR A 24 -12.30 8.18 -10.88
CA THR A 24 -11.92 9.35 -10.09
C THR A 24 -11.08 10.34 -10.92
N THR A 25 -11.17 11.63 -10.60
CA THR A 25 -10.50 12.71 -11.34
C THR A 25 -8.99 12.46 -11.48
N ASN A 26 -8.34 11.99 -10.42
CA ASN A 26 -6.92 11.72 -10.41
C ASN A 26 -6.56 10.47 -11.25
N ALA A 27 -7.31 9.37 -11.10
CA ALA A 27 -7.09 8.15 -11.88
C ALA A 27 -7.27 8.39 -13.39
N VAL A 28 -8.34 9.08 -13.78
CA VAL A 28 -8.61 9.46 -15.17
C VAL A 28 -7.50 10.35 -15.73
N SER A 29 -7.05 11.34 -14.95
CA SER A 29 -5.97 12.25 -15.37
C SER A 29 -4.67 11.50 -15.64
N ILE A 30 -4.24 10.64 -14.72
CA ILE A 30 -3.00 9.86 -14.85
C ILE A 30 -3.10 8.84 -15.99
N ARG A 31 -4.23 8.13 -16.10
CA ARG A 31 -4.46 7.15 -17.19
C ARG A 31 -4.42 7.83 -18.56
N ARG A 32 -5.10 8.96 -18.73
CA ARG A 32 -5.09 9.76 -19.97
C ARG A 32 -3.70 10.32 -20.27
N PHE A 33 -2.95 10.73 -19.25
CA PHE A 33 -1.58 11.18 -19.43
C PHE A 33 -0.74 10.09 -20.09
N PHE A 34 -0.69 8.87 -19.53
CA PHE A 34 0.09 7.77 -20.10
C PHE A 34 -0.43 7.28 -21.46
N ALA A 35 -1.74 7.17 -21.62
CA ALA A 35 -2.33 6.81 -22.92
C ALA A 35 -1.92 7.81 -24.01
N ARG A 36 -1.87 9.11 -23.68
CA ARG A 36 -1.48 10.16 -24.64
C ARG A 36 0.02 10.25 -24.88
N THR A 37 0.84 10.09 -23.86
CA THR A 37 2.30 10.33 -23.96
C THR A 37 3.08 9.09 -24.35
N ALA A 38 2.66 7.90 -23.90
CA ALA A 38 3.32 6.63 -24.17
C ALA A 38 2.56 5.74 -25.16
N GLY A 39 1.31 6.09 -25.52
CA GLY A 39 0.50 5.28 -26.43
C GLY A 39 0.11 3.91 -25.85
N ILE A 40 0.13 3.79 -24.52
CA ILE A 40 -0.04 2.51 -23.84
C ILE A 40 -1.50 2.04 -23.83
N ALA A 41 -1.72 0.72 -23.90
CA ALA A 41 -3.04 0.14 -23.69
C ALA A 41 -3.48 0.35 -22.24
N THR A 42 -4.80 0.50 -22.02
CA THR A 42 -5.35 0.68 -20.68
C THR A 42 -6.57 -0.19 -20.45
N THR A 43 -6.76 -0.66 -19.22
CA THR A 43 -7.93 -1.46 -18.82
C THR A 43 -8.48 -0.99 -17.48
N GLU A 44 -9.74 -1.32 -17.23
CA GLU A 44 -10.38 -1.19 -15.92
C GLU A 44 -10.51 -2.56 -15.21
N ARG A 45 -10.09 -3.65 -15.87
CA ARG A 45 -10.18 -5.01 -15.34
C ARG A 45 -8.85 -5.43 -14.73
N THR A 46 -8.83 -5.68 -13.42
CA THR A 46 -7.62 -6.11 -12.71
C THR A 46 -6.90 -7.29 -13.37
N PRO A 47 -7.56 -8.38 -13.82
CA PRO A 47 -6.87 -9.52 -14.44
C PRO A 47 -6.22 -9.24 -15.79
N GLU A 48 -6.54 -8.13 -16.44
CA GLU A 48 -6.00 -7.78 -17.76
C GLU A 48 -4.81 -6.82 -17.66
N ALA A 49 -4.59 -6.23 -16.49
CA ALA A 49 -3.54 -5.24 -16.29
C ALA A 49 -2.20 -5.93 -16.04
N THR A 50 -1.14 -5.44 -16.66
CA THR A 50 0.25 -5.83 -16.33
C THR A 50 0.86 -4.87 -15.30
N VAL A 51 0.47 -3.60 -15.35
CA VAL A 51 0.85 -2.56 -14.37
C VAL A 51 -0.40 -1.91 -13.80
N ILE A 52 -0.49 -1.87 -12.48
CA ILE A 52 -1.61 -1.25 -11.75
C ILE A 52 -1.05 -0.11 -10.89
N GLN A 53 -1.30 1.14 -11.27
CA GLN A 53 -0.99 2.28 -10.43
C GLN A 53 -2.17 2.59 -9.51
N THR A 54 -1.93 2.58 -8.20
CA THR A 54 -2.99 2.75 -7.19
C THR A 54 -2.73 3.91 -6.24
N ARG A 55 -3.82 4.46 -5.70
CA ARG A 55 -3.83 5.30 -4.51
C ARG A 55 -4.89 4.77 -3.53
N HIS A 56 -4.42 4.38 -2.34
CA HIS A 56 -5.21 3.96 -1.17
C HIS A 56 -5.94 2.60 -1.25
N ARG A 57 -5.76 1.79 -2.30
CA ARG A 57 -6.42 0.47 -2.36
C ARG A 57 -5.57 -0.61 -3.02
N ILE A 58 -5.76 -1.84 -2.58
CA ILE A 58 -5.38 -3.04 -3.31
C ILE A 58 -6.67 -3.64 -3.90
N PRO A 59 -6.70 -4.01 -5.19
CA PRO A 59 -7.86 -4.68 -5.78
C PRO A 59 -8.35 -5.88 -4.94
N GLU A 60 -9.66 -6.10 -4.90
CA GLU A 60 -10.22 -7.31 -4.28
C GLU A 60 -9.94 -8.56 -5.11
N THR A 61 -9.87 -8.40 -6.43
CA THR A 61 -9.46 -9.47 -7.33
C THR A 61 -8.01 -9.85 -7.03
N PRO A 62 -7.71 -11.15 -6.77
CA PRO A 62 -6.36 -11.60 -6.51
C PRO A 62 -5.40 -11.23 -7.63
N LEU A 63 -4.20 -10.79 -7.25
CA LEU A 63 -3.14 -10.46 -8.19
C LEU A 63 -2.42 -11.74 -8.66
N HIS A 64 -1.71 -11.66 -9.79
CA HIS A 64 -0.88 -12.75 -10.33
C HIS A 64 0.57 -12.34 -10.58
N ALA A 65 1.44 -13.31 -10.87
CA ALA A 65 2.90 -13.16 -10.85
C ALA A 65 3.46 -12.12 -11.84
N ASP A 66 2.75 -11.90 -12.95
CA ASP A 66 3.18 -10.97 -14.01
C ASP A 66 2.65 -9.54 -13.81
N GLN A 67 2.03 -9.26 -12.66
CA GLN A 67 1.53 -7.92 -12.34
C GLN A 67 2.51 -7.13 -11.48
N ILE A 68 2.58 -5.82 -11.76
CA ILE A 68 3.29 -4.86 -10.92
C ILE A 68 2.30 -3.87 -10.33
N MET A 69 2.22 -3.81 -9.01
CA MET A 69 1.48 -2.80 -8.27
C MET A 69 2.38 -1.58 -8.00
N VAL A 70 1.92 -0.39 -8.36
CA VAL A 70 2.63 0.88 -8.12
C VAL A 70 1.82 1.76 -7.17
N TYR A 71 2.26 1.87 -5.93
CA TYR A 71 1.59 2.62 -4.86
C TYR A 71 2.03 4.09 -4.81
N GLN A 72 1.06 4.99 -4.70
CA GLN A 72 1.29 6.40 -4.42
C GLN A 72 1.40 6.64 -2.92
N VAL A 73 2.56 7.12 -2.48
CA VAL A 73 2.88 7.28 -1.06
C VAL A 73 3.07 8.76 -0.70
N PRO A 74 2.27 9.32 0.24
CA PRO A 74 2.47 10.69 0.70
C PRO A 74 3.57 10.81 1.75
N ILE A 75 3.67 9.83 2.67
CA ILE A 75 4.63 9.76 3.77
C ILE A 75 5.20 8.33 3.75
N PRO A 76 6.47 8.12 3.40
CA PRO A 76 7.07 6.78 3.28
C PRO A 76 7.65 6.25 4.59
N GLU A 77 7.73 7.09 5.61
CA GLU A 77 8.38 6.80 6.88
C GLU A 77 7.33 6.40 7.92
N PRO A 78 7.21 5.11 8.29
CA PRO A 78 6.20 4.66 9.23
C PRO A 78 6.37 5.27 10.63
N LEU A 79 7.60 5.67 11.00
CA LEU A 79 7.88 6.29 12.31
C LEU A 79 7.59 7.79 12.33
N ARG A 80 7.18 8.42 11.21
CA ARG A 80 7.17 9.89 11.06
C ARG A 80 6.31 10.63 12.10
N PHE A 81 5.22 10.01 12.55
CA PHE A 81 4.32 10.61 13.54
C PHE A 81 4.80 10.43 14.99
N ILE A 82 5.82 9.60 15.20
CA ILE A 82 6.48 9.38 16.49
C ILE A 82 7.75 10.22 16.54
N GLU A 83 8.57 10.15 15.48
CA GLU A 83 9.83 10.88 15.34
C GLU A 83 9.83 11.68 14.02
N PRO A 84 9.73 13.03 14.09
CA PRO A 84 9.68 13.87 12.90
C PRO A 84 11.02 14.01 12.18
N SER A 85 12.17 13.71 12.80
CA SER A 85 13.51 13.83 12.22
C SER A 85 13.88 12.62 11.36
N GLU A 86 14.09 12.85 10.06
CA GLU A 86 14.59 11.82 9.13
C GLU A 86 15.97 11.26 9.53
N THR A 87 16.81 12.07 10.17
CA THR A 87 18.14 11.61 10.63
C THR A 87 18.00 10.56 11.73
N GLU A 88 17.05 10.78 12.64
CA GLU A 88 16.78 9.86 13.74
C GLU A 88 16.09 8.61 13.23
N THR A 89 15.00 8.73 12.43
CA THR A 89 14.30 7.55 11.91
C THR A 89 15.19 6.67 11.04
N ARG A 90 16.13 7.25 10.27
CA ARG A 90 17.14 6.49 9.53
C ARG A 90 18.05 5.69 10.46
N THR A 91 18.46 6.26 11.58
CA THR A 91 19.29 5.58 12.58
C THR A 91 18.51 4.45 13.24
N MET A 92 17.24 4.68 13.58
CA MET A 92 16.35 3.65 14.10
C MET A 92 16.18 2.49 13.12
N HIS A 93 15.90 2.79 11.84
CA HIS A 93 15.87 1.79 10.78
C HIS A 93 17.21 1.06 10.63
N ALA A 94 18.36 1.73 10.77
CA ALA A 94 19.66 1.09 10.67
C ALA A 94 19.93 0.12 11.83
N LEU A 95 19.47 0.47 13.04
CA LEU A 95 19.68 -0.29 14.27
C LEU A 95 18.57 -1.30 14.59
N ASP A 96 17.52 -1.37 13.77
CA ASP A 96 16.35 -2.21 14.00
C ASP A 96 15.55 -1.80 15.26
N ASP A 97 15.60 -0.51 15.60
CA ASP A 97 14.96 0.04 16.81
C ASP A 97 13.51 0.47 16.55
N TYR A 98 12.61 -0.51 16.53
CA TYR A 98 11.17 -0.29 16.35
C TYR A 98 10.34 -0.38 17.63
N GLY A 99 10.99 -0.32 18.79
CA GLY A 99 10.29 -0.38 20.09
C GLY A 99 9.25 0.73 20.23
N VAL A 100 9.55 1.93 19.73
CA VAL A 100 8.64 3.09 19.80
C VAL A 100 7.33 2.89 19.04
N MET A 101 7.34 2.10 17.97
CA MET A 101 6.13 1.80 17.20
C MET A 101 5.18 0.92 18.03
N HIS A 102 5.73 -0.08 18.71
CA HIS A 102 4.95 -0.91 19.63
C HIS A 102 4.38 -0.08 20.80
N VAL A 103 5.18 0.83 21.38
CA VAL A 103 4.69 1.74 22.42
C VAL A 103 3.49 2.54 21.92
N LYS A 104 3.58 3.14 20.73
CA LYS A 104 2.48 3.91 20.12
C LYS A 104 1.21 3.07 19.94
N LEU A 105 1.34 1.85 19.42
CA LEU A 105 0.18 0.97 19.20
C LEU A 105 -0.47 0.57 20.54
N TYR A 106 0.33 0.37 21.58
CA TYR A 106 -0.16 0.04 22.91
C TYR A 106 -0.84 1.25 23.60
N GLU A 107 -0.34 2.47 23.37
CA GLU A 107 -1.00 3.69 23.85
C GLU A 107 -2.42 3.86 23.28
N ASP A 108 -2.62 3.52 22.00
CA ASP A 108 -3.96 3.50 21.39
C ASP A 108 -4.88 2.50 22.13
N ILE A 109 -4.38 1.29 22.39
CA ILE A 109 -5.13 0.25 23.12
C ILE A 109 -5.48 0.72 24.53
N ALA A 110 -4.52 1.27 25.27
CA ALA A 110 -4.75 1.78 26.62
C ALA A 110 -5.76 2.93 26.66
N THR A 111 -5.82 3.75 25.61
CA THR A 111 -6.69 4.94 25.54
C THR A 111 -8.09 4.61 25.03
N PHE A 112 -8.19 3.74 24.02
CA PHE A 112 -9.43 3.51 23.25
C PHE A 112 -9.94 2.06 23.31
N GLY A 113 -9.20 1.15 23.95
CA GLY A 113 -9.49 -0.29 23.99
C GLY A 113 -9.21 -1.03 22.67
N HIS A 114 -8.68 -0.33 21.66
CA HIS A 114 -8.33 -0.88 20.36
C HIS A 114 -7.28 0.01 19.68
N ILE A 115 -6.58 -0.52 18.68
CA ILE A 115 -5.62 0.26 17.90
C ILE A 115 -6.39 1.24 16.99
N ALA A 116 -6.09 2.53 17.11
CA ALA A 116 -6.81 3.61 16.42
C ALA A 116 -6.38 3.77 14.95
N THR A 117 -5.19 3.26 14.59
CA THR A 117 -4.69 3.27 13.21
C THR A 117 -5.60 2.46 12.29
N SER A 118 -6.29 3.10 11.35
CA SER A 118 -7.27 2.46 10.45
C SER A 118 -6.81 2.34 8.99
N TYR A 119 -5.78 3.09 8.60
CA TYR A 119 -5.11 3.09 7.30
C TYR A 119 -3.62 3.39 7.49
N ALA A 120 -2.78 3.14 6.47
CA ALA A 120 -1.32 3.23 6.59
C ALA A 120 -0.80 2.46 7.82
N TYR A 121 -1.39 1.28 8.05
CA TYR A 121 -1.10 0.49 9.24
C TYR A 121 0.26 -0.19 9.08
N PRO A 122 1.22 0.02 10.00
CA PRO A 122 2.60 -0.43 9.84
C PRO A 122 2.69 -1.96 9.70
N VAL A 123 3.56 -2.40 8.79
CA VAL A 123 3.83 -3.83 8.54
C VAL A 123 5.32 -4.12 8.71
N MET A 124 5.65 -5.31 9.20
CA MET A 124 6.98 -5.89 9.17
C MET A 124 7.17 -6.64 7.86
N VAL A 125 8.18 -6.27 7.08
CA VAL A 125 8.54 -6.91 5.80
C VAL A 125 9.80 -7.74 6.01
N ASP A 126 9.73 -9.00 5.59
CA ASP A 126 10.84 -9.96 5.61
C ASP A 126 11.52 -10.05 6.98
N GLU A 127 10.69 -10.04 8.04
CA GLU A 127 11.11 -10.12 9.45
C GLU A 127 12.13 -9.05 9.88
N ARG A 128 12.24 -7.96 9.12
CA ARG A 128 13.26 -6.94 9.33
C ARG A 128 12.69 -5.53 9.26
N TYR A 129 12.21 -5.07 8.11
CA TYR A 129 11.89 -3.64 7.96
C TYR A 129 10.44 -3.37 8.35
N VAL A 130 10.22 -2.51 9.34
CA VAL A 130 8.91 -1.86 9.50
C VAL A 130 8.72 -0.90 8.33
N MET A 131 7.58 -1.01 7.66
CA MET A 131 7.26 -0.31 6.42
C MET A 131 5.88 0.35 6.50
N ASP A 132 5.75 1.54 5.92
CA ASP A 132 4.46 2.16 5.61
C ASP A 132 3.90 1.52 4.31
N PRO A 133 2.74 0.83 4.34
CA PRO A 133 2.17 0.17 3.16
C PRO A 133 1.42 1.14 2.22
N SER A 134 1.71 2.44 2.28
CA SER A 134 0.89 3.54 1.78
C SER A 134 -0.45 3.68 2.53
N PRO A 135 -1.26 4.73 2.26
CA PRO A 135 -2.55 4.94 2.91
C PRO A 135 -3.65 3.97 2.46
N ILE A 136 -3.33 2.70 2.26
CA ILE A 136 -4.32 1.63 2.13
C ILE A 136 -5.03 1.43 3.48
N PRO A 137 -6.32 1.06 3.48
CA PRO A 137 -6.99 0.66 4.71
C PRO A 137 -6.30 -0.58 5.29
N LYS A 138 -6.30 -0.74 6.62
CA LYS A 138 -5.75 -1.97 7.24
C LYS A 138 -6.41 -3.24 6.70
N PHE A 139 -7.66 -3.16 6.23
CA PHE A 139 -8.34 -4.21 5.46
C PHE A 139 -7.51 -4.79 4.31
N ASP A 140 -6.71 -3.98 3.62
CA ASP A 140 -5.90 -4.39 2.48
C ASP A 140 -4.53 -4.98 2.89
N ASN A 141 -4.04 -4.76 4.13
CA ASN A 141 -2.72 -5.26 4.56
C ASN A 141 -2.51 -6.77 4.34
N PRO A 142 -3.48 -7.66 4.63
CA PRO A 142 -3.31 -9.10 4.40
C PRO A 142 -3.01 -9.46 2.94
N LYS A 143 -3.42 -8.63 1.97
CA LYS A 143 -3.17 -8.86 0.53
C LYS A 143 -1.70 -8.61 0.13
N LEU A 144 -0.92 -7.98 1.02
CA LEU A 144 0.52 -7.79 0.83
C LEU A 144 1.29 -9.08 1.11
N HIS A 145 0.81 -9.88 2.06
CA HIS A 145 1.48 -11.09 2.52
C HIS A 145 1.54 -12.15 1.42
N MET A 146 2.75 -12.61 1.08
CA MET A 146 2.98 -13.68 0.09
C MET A 146 2.30 -13.43 -1.27
N SER A 147 2.08 -12.16 -1.62
CA SER A 147 1.46 -11.80 -2.89
C SER A 147 2.34 -12.21 -4.07
N PRO A 148 1.77 -12.74 -5.16
CA PRO A 148 2.57 -13.11 -6.33
C PRO A 148 3.04 -11.89 -7.13
N ALA A 149 2.39 -10.72 -6.97
CA ALA A 149 2.72 -9.51 -7.71
C ALA A 149 3.90 -8.74 -7.08
N LEU A 150 4.70 -8.09 -7.91
CA LEU A 150 5.72 -7.14 -7.45
C LEU A 150 5.06 -5.85 -6.96
N MET A 151 5.46 -5.35 -5.80
CA MET A 151 4.93 -4.11 -5.23
C MET A 151 6.00 -3.04 -5.16
N LEU A 152 5.74 -1.91 -5.80
CA LEU A 152 6.63 -0.75 -5.84
C LEU A 152 5.93 0.45 -5.21
N PHE A 153 6.60 1.11 -4.28
CA PHE A 153 6.05 2.21 -3.51
C PHE A 153 6.82 3.49 -3.82
N GLY A 154 6.11 4.55 -4.23
CA GLY A 154 6.73 5.79 -4.68
C GLY A 154 6.26 7.01 -3.89
N ALA A 155 7.17 7.61 -3.13
CA ALA A 155 6.98 8.90 -2.46
C ALA A 155 7.78 10.00 -3.17
N GLY A 156 7.18 10.61 -4.20
CA GLY A 156 7.87 11.59 -5.05
C GLY A 156 8.31 12.85 -4.29
N ARG A 157 7.47 13.39 -3.41
CA ARG A 157 7.77 14.59 -2.62
C ARG A 157 8.91 14.35 -1.62
N GLU A 158 8.88 13.19 -0.96
CA GLU A 158 9.86 12.77 0.05
C GLU A 158 11.10 12.11 -0.55
N LYS A 159 11.13 11.89 -1.87
CA LYS A 159 12.22 11.27 -2.62
C LYS A 159 12.61 9.90 -2.05
N ARG A 160 11.62 9.03 -1.87
CA ARG A 160 11.84 7.63 -1.43
C ARG A 160 11.14 6.67 -2.38
N LEU A 161 11.81 5.56 -2.62
CA LEU A 161 11.33 4.40 -3.36
C LEU A 161 11.62 3.17 -2.51
N TYR A 162 10.66 2.27 -2.40
CA TYR A 162 10.82 0.99 -1.71
C TYR A 162 9.94 -0.06 -2.39
N ALA A 163 10.19 -1.33 -2.08
CA ALA A 163 9.56 -2.44 -2.77
C ALA A 163 9.32 -3.63 -1.83
N VAL A 164 8.30 -4.42 -2.16
CA VAL A 164 8.09 -5.75 -1.61
C VAL A 164 8.14 -6.72 -2.79
N PRO A 165 9.15 -7.60 -2.85
CA PRO A 165 9.22 -8.63 -3.88
C PRO A 165 8.03 -9.61 -3.80
N PRO A 166 7.69 -10.29 -4.91
CA PRO A 166 6.76 -11.41 -4.90
C PRO A 166 7.09 -12.43 -3.80
N TYR A 167 6.06 -13.01 -3.19
CA TYR A 167 6.18 -14.06 -2.18
C TYR A 167 7.03 -13.67 -0.96
N THR A 168 7.01 -12.39 -0.59
CA THR A 168 7.65 -11.90 0.64
C THR A 168 6.69 -11.94 1.81
N GLN A 169 7.19 -12.30 2.98
CA GLN A 169 6.44 -12.23 4.23
C GLN A 169 6.19 -10.77 4.61
N VAL A 170 4.91 -10.41 4.72
CA VAL A 170 4.47 -9.11 5.22
C VAL A 170 3.48 -9.34 6.35
N VAL A 171 3.75 -8.82 7.54
CA VAL A 171 2.93 -9.04 8.74
C VAL A 171 2.58 -7.70 9.35
N SER A 172 1.29 -7.42 9.58
CA SER A 172 0.88 -6.23 10.32
C SER A 172 1.38 -6.31 11.76
N LEU A 173 1.89 -5.21 12.31
CA LEU A 173 2.32 -5.18 13.71
C LEU A 173 1.11 -5.35 14.64
N ASP A 174 1.15 -6.26 15.58
CA ASP A 174 0.11 -6.48 16.57
C ASP A 174 0.71 -6.98 17.90
N PHE A 175 -0.15 -7.41 18.82
CA PHE A 175 0.26 -8.02 20.10
C PHE A 175 -0.44 -9.36 20.28
N GLU A 176 0.16 -10.28 21.03
CA GLU A 176 -0.45 -11.59 21.31
C GLU A 176 -1.83 -11.47 21.97
N ASP A 177 -2.04 -10.46 22.81
CA ASP A 177 -3.30 -10.18 23.51
C ASP A 177 -4.24 -9.24 22.71
N HIS A 178 -3.74 -8.61 21.64
CA HIS A 178 -4.50 -7.73 20.75
C HIS A 178 -4.11 -8.00 19.28
N PRO A 179 -4.59 -9.10 18.69
CA PRO A 179 -4.22 -9.51 17.35
C PRO A 179 -4.74 -8.54 16.29
N PHE A 180 -4.09 -8.53 15.13
CA PHE A 180 -4.51 -7.70 14.01
C PHE A 180 -5.92 -8.04 13.51
N GLU A 181 -6.79 -7.02 13.44
CA GLU A 181 -8.15 -7.16 12.92
C GLU A 181 -8.42 -6.20 11.76
N VAL A 182 -9.12 -6.69 10.73
CA VAL A 182 -9.60 -5.89 9.59
C VAL A 182 -11.00 -5.32 9.85
N GLN A 183 -11.35 -4.27 9.11
CA GLN A 183 -12.72 -3.73 9.14
C GLN A 183 -13.75 -4.78 8.73
N ARG A 184 -14.93 -4.72 9.36
CA ARG A 184 -16.11 -5.54 9.04
C ARG A 184 -17.34 -4.64 8.97
N TRP A 185 -18.30 -5.04 8.13
CA TRP A 185 -19.59 -4.38 8.00
C TRP A 185 -20.70 -5.41 8.15
N GLU A 186 -21.80 -5.04 8.81
CA GLU A 186 -23.00 -5.89 8.89
C GLU A 186 -23.74 -5.94 7.54
N GLN A 187 -23.64 -4.85 6.77
CA GLN A 187 -24.27 -4.69 5.48
C GLN A 187 -23.39 -5.24 4.35
N CYS A 188 -24.02 -5.73 3.29
CA CYS A 188 -23.36 -5.99 2.02
C CYS A 188 -23.36 -4.76 1.11
N CYS A 189 -22.54 -4.81 0.06
CA CYS A 189 -22.59 -3.85 -1.03
C CYS A 189 -24.01 -3.81 -1.65
N ALA A 190 -24.65 -2.64 -1.62
CA ALA A 190 -26.01 -2.46 -2.14
C ALA A 190 -26.15 -2.67 -3.66
N ILE A 191 -25.04 -2.76 -4.41
CA ILE A 191 -25.04 -2.92 -5.87
C ILE A 191 -24.84 -4.39 -6.25
N CYS A 192 -23.80 -5.05 -5.73
CA CYS A 192 -23.42 -6.40 -6.13
C CYS A 192 -23.66 -7.48 -5.05
N GLY A 193 -24.02 -7.09 -3.82
CA GLY A 193 -24.26 -8.02 -2.73
C GLY A 193 -23.00 -8.64 -2.10
N SER A 194 -21.80 -8.19 -2.46
CA SER A 194 -20.57 -8.64 -1.80
C SER A 194 -20.57 -8.26 -0.32
N HIS A 195 -20.17 -9.19 0.55
CA HIS A 195 -19.92 -8.98 1.97
C HIS A 195 -18.44 -8.78 2.24
#